data_AF-A0A133VI89-F1
#
_entry.id   AF-A0A133VI89-F1
#
_cell.length_a   1.000
_cell.length_b   1.000
_cell.length_c   1.000
_cell.angle_alpha   90.00
_cell.angle_beta   90.00
_cell.angle_gamma   90.00
#
_symmetry.space_group_name_H-M   'P 1'
#
loop_
_entity.id
_entity.type
_entity.pdbx_description
1 polymer ?
#
loop_
_entity_poly.entity_id
_entity_poly.type
_entity_poly.pdbx_seq_one_letter_code
_entity_poly.pdbx_strand_id
1 'polypeptide(L)'
;IKDAEVILSAGPEGVRIISEDTLKKLEGKTRVLADVNAVPPTGVENLDPNDDMEEFMDGIYGVGSLAIGGLKRKAEKALLERTMKRDKGILDYEAAFEAVKEEIEMPSAKATPTTS
;
A
#
# COMPACT_ATOMS: atom_id res chain seq x y z
N ILE A 1 -5.40 -4.24 18.68
CA ILE A 1 -4.48 -3.28 18.04
C ILE A 1 -3.41 -2.67 18.96
N LYS A 2 -3.58 -2.65 20.31
CA LYS A 2 -2.67 -1.91 21.22
C LYS A 2 -1.18 -2.31 21.10
N ASP A 3 -0.92 -3.60 20.91
CA ASP A 3 0.44 -4.16 20.82
C ASP A 3 0.85 -4.50 19.38
N ALA A 4 0.04 -4.12 18.39
CA ALA A 4 0.38 -4.35 16.99
C ALA A 4 1.39 -3.30 16.51
N GLU A 5 2.42 -3.74 15.80
CA GLU A 5 3.38 -2.88 15.09
C GLU A 5 2.90 -2.55 13.67
N VAL A 6 2.10 -3.44 13.08
CA VAL A 6 1.50 -3.28 11.75
C VAL A 6 -0.01 -3.49 11.84
N ILE A 7 -0.77 -2.59 11.23
CA ILE A 7 -2.24 -2.61 11.21
C ILE A 7 -2.71 -2.47 9.77
N LEU A 8 -3.54 -3.40 9.31
CA LEU A 8 -4.11 -3.39 7.96
C LEU A 8 -5.62 -3.12 8.07
N SER A 9 -6.09 -2.02 7.47
CA SER A 9 -7.49 -1.69 7.28
C SER A 9 -7.95 -2.21 5.92
N ALA A 10 -8.78 -3.26 5.94
CA ALA A 10 -9.33 -3.92 4.75
C ALA A 10 -10.87 -4.02 4.82
N GLY A 11 -11.50 -2.91 5.21
CA GLY A 11 -12.95 -2.80 5.33
C GLY A 11 -13.71 -2.63 4.01
N PRO A 12 -15.05 -2.58 4.09
CA PRO A 12 -15.88 -2.19 2.96
C PRO A 12 -15.57 -0.77 2.47
N GLU A 13 -15.89 -0.49 1.21
CA GLU A 13 -15.77 0.84 0.62
C GLU A 13 -16.61 1.88 1.39
N GLY A 14 -16.04 3.07 1.62
CA GLY A 14 -16.73 4.18 2.29
C GLY A 14 -17.03 3.93 3.77
N VAL A 15 -16.34 2.98 4.40
CA VAL A 15 -16.49 2.68 5.83
C VAL A 15 -15.21 3.00 6.57
N ARG A 16 -15.30 3.88 7.57
CA ARG A 16 -14.21 4.17 8.51
C ARG A 16 -14.20 3.14 9.63
N ILE A 17 -13.10 2.41 9.77
CA ILE A 17 -12.90 1.41 10.82
C ILE A 17 -12.06 1.97 11.97
N ILE A 18 -11.02 2.73 11.66
CA ILE A 18 -10.09 3.27 12.64
C ILE A 18 -10.33 4.77 12.75
N SER A 19 -10.93 5.16 13.88
CA SER A 19 -11.20 6.57 14.21
C SER A 19 -9.98 7.29 14.77
N GLU A 20 -10.02 8.63 14.76
CA GLU A 20 -9.01 9.47 15.40
C GLU A 20 -8.81 9.13 16.89
N ASP A 21 -9.89 8.90 17.64
CA ASP A 21 -9.82 8.50 19.06
C ASP A 21 -9.11 7.16 19.27
N THR A 22 -9.13 6.30 18.25
CA THR A 22 -8.41 5.02 18.27
C THR A 22 -6.94 5.26 17.99
N LEU A 23 -6.61 6.12 17.03
CA LEU A 23 -5.24 6.50 16.69
C LEU A 23 -4.51 7.20 17.85
N LYS A 24 -5.17 8.13 18.54
CA LYS A 24 -4.64 8.80 19.74
C LYS A 24 -4.23 7.84 20.85
N LYS A 25 -4.90 6.68 20.96
CA LYS A 25 -4.55 5.63 21.94
C LYS A 25 -3.33 4.82 21.52
N LEU A 26 -2.89 4.98 20.26
CA LEU A 26 -1.71 4.34 19.71
C LEU A 26 -0.49 5.27 19.74
N GLU A 27 -0.64 6.60 19.76
CA GLU A 27 0.48 7.56 19.76
C GLU A 27 1.66 7.17 20.69
N GLY A 28 2.88 7.51 20.24
CA GLY A 28 4.11 7.30 21.04
C GLY A 28 4.72 5.91 20.96
N LYS A 29 4.25 5.02 20.07
CA LYS A 29 5.06 3.86 19.61
C LYS A 29 5.04 3.75 18.10
N THR A 30 6.20 3.44 17.52
CA THR A 30 6.37 3.24 16.08
C THR A 30 5.43 2.14 15.56
N ARG A 31 4.55 2.50 14.62
CA ARG A 31 3.63 1.59 13.95
C ARG A 31 3.43 1.97 12.49
N VAL A 32 3.04 0.97 11.70
CA VAL A 32 2.64 1.15 10.30
C VAL A 32 1.16 0.82 10.15
N LEU A 33 0.39 1.72 9.55
CA LEU A 33 -1.02 1.56 9.22
C LEU A 33 -1.16 1.57 7.70
N ALA A 34 -1.75 0.53 7.14
CA ALA A 34 -2.09 0.47 5.73
C ALA A 34 -3.61 0.42 5.54
N ASP A 35 -4.14 1.17 4.59
CA ASP A 35 -5.58 1.18 4.27
C ASP A 35 -5.80 0.95 2.79
N VAL A 36 -6.62 -0.04 2.45
CA VAL A 36 -6.96 -0.35 1.05
C VAL A 36 -8.22 0.39 0.58
N ASN A 37 -8.93 1.09 1.47
CA ASN A 37 -10.12 1.84 1.10
C ASN A 37 -9.76 3.21 0.48
N ALA A 38 -10.12 3.41 -0.78
CA ALA A 38 -9.96 4.68 -1.48
C ALA A 38 -11.25 5.53 -1.52
N VAL A 39 -12.38 4.98 -1.05
CA VAL A 39 -13.69 5.63 -1.09
C VAL A 39 -13.92 6.39 0.21
N PRO A 40 -14.19 7.71 0.18
CA PRO A 40 -14.47 8.48 1.38
C PRO A 40 -15.76 8.03 2.11
N PRO A 41 -15.76 8.02 3.46
CA PRO A 41 -14.60 8.19 4.32
C PRO A 41 -13.61 7.00 4.18
N THR A 42 -12.31 7.31 4.23
CA THR A 42 -11.24 6.30 4.30
C THR A 42 -11.42 5.39 5.51
N GLY A 43 -10.84 4.19 5.43
CA GLY A 43 -10.86 3.19 6.50
C GLY A 43 -10.09 3.64 7.74
N VAL A 44 -8.99 4.37 7.54
CA VAL A 44 -8.21 5.03 8.60
C VAL A 44 -8.42 6.54 8.55
N GLU A 45 -8.81 7.11 9.69
CA GLU A 45 -8.96 8.56 9.82
C GLU A 45 -7.62 9.28 9.63
N ASN A 46 -7.65 10.42 8.94
CA ASN A 46 -6.49 11.29 8.66
C ASN A 46 -5.35 10.67 7.82
N LEU A 47 -5.44 9.41 7.42
CA LEU A 47 -4.51 8.81 6.46
C LEU A 47 -4.83 9.29 5.04
N ASP A 48 -3.86 9.89 4.34
CA ASP A 48 -4.05 10.27 2.94
C ASP A 48 -3.97 9.02 2.06
N PRO A 49 -4.89 8.83 1.09
CA PRO A 49 -4.80 7.73 0.13
C PRO A 49 -3.47 7.64 -0.62
N ASN A 50 -2.71 8.75 -0.75
CA ASN A 50 -1.43 8.80 -1.45
C ASN A 50 -0.21 8.56 -0.55
N ASP A 51 -0.39 8.48 0.78
CA ASP A 51 0.74 8.28 1.71
C ASP A 51 1.47 6.97 1.37
N ASP A 52 2.79 7.03 1.27
CA ASP A 52 3.66 5.87 1.02
C ASP A 52 4.78 5.86 2.07
N MET A 53 4.50 5.20 3.20
CA MET A 53 5.37 5.19 4.39
C MET A 53 5.63 6.58 4.99
N GLU A 54 4.63 7.46 4.89
CA GLU A 54 4.70 8.82 5.45
C GLU A 54 4.19 8.87 6.88
N GLU A 55 4.83 9.66 7.74
CA GLU A 55 4.37 9.86 9.13
C GLU A 55 3.22 10.88 9.16
N PHE A 56 2.03 10.45 9.58
CA PHE A 56 0.84 11.31 9.64
C PHE A 56 0.38 11.61 11.08
N MET A 57 0.97 10.93 12.07
CA MET A 57 0.78 11.16 13.50
C MET A 57 2.03 10.66 14.24
N ASP A 58 2.34 11.17 15.44
CA ASP A 58 3.57 10.86 16.17
C ASP A 58 3.78 9.34 16.39
N GLY A 59 4.81 8.81 15.72
CA GLY A 59 5.16 7.39 15.71
C GLY A 59 4.26 6.52 14.84
N ILE A 60 3.41 7.09 13.98
CA ILE A 60 2.47 6.35 13.13
C ILE A 60 2.71 6.70 11.67
N TYR A 61 3.16 5.69 10.93
CA TYR A 61 3.42 5.75 9.50
C TYR A 61 2.24 5.17 8.71
N GLY A 62 1.91 5.79 7.60
CA GLY A 62 0.75 5.52 6.77
C GLY A 62 1.13 4.95 5.40
N VAL A 63 0.36 3.97 4.93
CA VAL A 63 0.35 3.52 3.54
C VAL A 63 -1.08 3.56 3.02
N GLY A 64 -1.37 4.56 2.18
CA GLY A 64 -2.68 4.83 1.64
C GLY A 64 -3.08 3.92 0.49
N SER A 65 -4.38 3.92 0.18
CA SER A 65 -4.99 3.02 -0.81
C SER A 65 -4.54 3.27 -2.25
N LEU A 66 -4.17 4.50 -2.61
CA LEU A 66 -3.62 4.83 -3.93
C LEU A 66 -2.16 4.42 -4.06
N ALA A 67 -1.35 4.53 -2.99
CA ALA A 67 0.01 3.99 -2.96
C ALA A 67 -0.02 2.47 -3.17
N ILE A 68 -0.87 1.77 -2.40
CA ILE A 68 -1.11 0.32 -2.54
C ILE A 68 -1.63 -0.02 -3.94
N GLY A 69 -2.61 0.75 -4.43
CA GLY A 69 -3.20 0.58 -5.77
C GLY A 69 -2.17 0.75 -6.89
N GLY A 70 -1.21 1.65 -6.73
CA GLY A 70 -0.07 1.80 -7.63
C GLY A 70 0.77 0.54 -7.72
N LEU A 71 1.14 -0.04 -6.57
CA LEU A 71 1.91 -1.29 -6.51
C LEU A 71 1.12 -2.47 -7.10
N LYS A 72 -0.17 -2.61 -6.75
CA LYS A 72 -1.08 -3.60 -7.32
C LYS A 72 -1.08 -3.55 -8.85
N ARG A 73 -1.22 -2.36 -9.43
CA ARG A 73 -1.27 -2.18 -10.89
C ARG A 73 0.02 -2.63 -11.58
N LYS A 74 1.18 -2.41 -10.96
CA LYS A 74 2.46 -2.89 -11.49
C LYS A 74 2.50 -4.43 -11.50
N ALA A 75 2.06 -5.07 -10.40
CA ALA A 75 1.94 -6.52 -10.31
C ALA A 75 1.04 -7.09 -11.41
N GLU A 76 -0.16 -6.54 -11.57
CA GLU A 76 -1.14 -6.99 -12.57
C GLU A 76 -0.61 -6.85 -14.00
N LYS A 77 0.09 -5.74 -14.30
CA LYS A 77 0.74 -5.55 -15.59
C LYS A 77 1.79 -6.64 -15.85
N ALA A 78 2.67 -6.89 -14.89
CA ALA A 78 3.70 -7.92 -15.02
C ALA A 78 3.10 -9.33 -15.18
N LEU A 79 2.04 -9.67 -14.45
CA LEU A 79 1.35 -10.94 -14.60
C LEU A 79 0.67 -11.08 -15.96
N LEU A 80 0.06 -10.01 -16.48
CA LEU A 80 -0.53 -10.00 -17.81
C LEU A 80 0.53 -10.25 -18.89
N GLU A 81 1.69 -9.58 -18.79
CA GLU A 81 2.82 -9.80 -19.69
C GLU A 81 3.38 -11.23 -19.62
N ARG A 82 3.45 -11.82 -18.43
CA ARG A 82 3.87 -13.22 -18.23
C ARG A 82 2.88 -14.19 -18.88
N THR A 83 1.58 -13.89 -18.83
CA THR A 83 0.54 -14.69 -19.48
C THR A 83 0.71 -14.70 -21.00
N MET A 84 1.03 -13.56 -21.60
CA MET A 84 1.27 -13.47 -23.06
C MET A 84 2.50 -14.26 -23.53
N LYS A 85 3.42 -14.60 -22.62
CA LYS A 85 4.67 -15.33 -22.91
C LYS A 85 4.61 -16.82 -22.58
N ARG A 86 3.47 -17.32 -22.08
CA ARG A 86 3.30 -18.70 -21.63
C ARG A 86 2.07 -19.33 -22.28
N ASP A 87 2.21 -20.55 -22.80
CA ASP A 87 1.09 -21.27 -23.40
C ASP A 87 0.08 -21.80 -22.35
N LYS A 88 0.54 -22.01 -21.12
CA LYS A 88 -0.25 -22.55 -20.00
C LYS A 88 0.39 -22.23 -18.65
N GLY A 89 -0.42 -22.20 -17.60
CA GLY A 89 0.02 -22.03 -16.22
C GLY A 89 -1.02 -21.32 -15.37
N ILE A 90 -0.85 -21.37 -14.05
CA ILE A 90 -1.62 -20.59 -13.09
C ILE A 90 -0.70 -19.48 -12.56
N LEU A 91 -1.20 -18.25 -12.53
CA LEU A 91 -0.55 -17.13 -11.88
C LEU A 91 -1.41 -16.77 -10.67
N ASP A 92 -0.95 -17.16 -9.49
CA ASP A 92 -1.63 -16.96 -8.21
C ASP A 92 -0.91 -15.89 -7.37
N TYR A 93 -1.13 -15.88 -6.06
CA TYR A 93 -0.53 -14.91 -5.16
C TYR A 93 1.00 -15.01 -5.08
N GLU A 94 1.59 -16.19 -5.30
CA GLU A 94 3.05 -16.36 -5.29
C GLU A 94 3.65 -15.69 -6.52
N ALA A 95 3.03 -15.92 -7.69
CA ALA A 95 3.43 -15.25 -8.91
C ALA A 95 3.29 -13.72 -8.81
N ALA A 96 2.21 -13.25 -8.16
CA ALA A 96 1.98 -11.82 -7.90
C ALA A 96 3.03 -11.22 -6.96
N PHE A 97 3.37 -11.94 -5.88
CA PHE A 97 4.38 -11.53 -4.91
C PHE A 97 5.76 -11.41 -5.57
N GLU A 98 6.18 -12.41 -6.34
CA GLU A 98 7.45 -12.37 -7.07
C GLU A 98 7.47 -11.25 -8.11
N ALA A 99 6.36 -11.00 -8.81
CA ALA A 99 6.28 -9.88 -9.75
C ALA A 99 6.47 -8.52 -9.06
N VAL A 100 5.86 -8.33 -7.88
CA VAL A 100 6.04 -7.12 -7.07
C VAL A 100 7.47 -7.00 -6.55
N LYS A 101 8.03 -8.11 -6.06
CA LYS A 101 9.40 -8.13 -5.53
C LYS A 101 10.42 -7.75 -6.60
N GLU A 102 10.32 -8.32 -7.79
CA GLU A 102 11.15 -7.94 -8.93
C GLU A 102 11.03 -6.44 -9.24
N GLU A 103 9.82 -5.90 -9.25
CA GLU A 103 9.55 -4.48 -9.54
C GLU A 103 10.08 -3.52 -8.46
N ILE A 104 10.09 -3.93 -7.18
CA ILE A 104 10.63 -3.13 -6.06
C ILE A 104 12.16 -3.26 -5.98
N GLU A 105 12.72 -4.44 -6.26
CA GLU A 105 14.17 -4.70 -6.22
C GLU A 105 14.90 -4.15 -7.46
N MET A 106 14.18 -3.80 -8.54
CA MET A 106 14.76 -3.06 -9.66
C MET A 106 15.16 -1.65 -9.20
N PRO A 107 16.43 -1.24 -9.35
CA PRO A 107 16.81 0.13 -9.08
C PRO A 107 15.99 1.03 -10.01
N SER A 108 15.22 1.95 -9.43
CA SER A 108 14.55 3.01 -10.18
C SER A 108 15.55 3.60 -11.17
N ALA A 109 15.24 3.50 -12.46
CA ALA A 109 16.00 4.19 -13.49
C ALA A 109 15.96 5.66 -13.10
N LYS A 110 17.10 6.18 -12.60
CA LYS A 110 17.26 7.57 -12.20
C LYS A 110 16.65 8.44 -13.29
N ALA A 111 15.64 9.24 -12.92
CA ALA A 111 15.18 10.31 -13.78
C ALA A 111 16.41 11.12 -14.20
N THR A 112 16.75 11.07 -15.48
CA THR A 112 17.75 11.95 -16.07
C THR A 112 17.32 13.38 -15.75
N PRO A 113 18.20 14.23 -15.19
CA PRO A 113 17.87 15.62 -15.02
C PRO A 113 17.71 16.22 -16.41
N THR A 114 16.49 16.64 -16.73
CA THR A 114 16.21 17.47 -17.91
C THR A 114 16.83 18.83 -17.66
N THR A 115 18.06 19.03 -18.15
CA THR A 115 18.64 20.36 -18.28
C THR A 115 17.95 21.05 -19.45
N SER A 116 17.18 22.10 -19.18
CA SER A 116 16.89 23.22 -20.10
C SER A 116 16.41 24.42 -19.30
#